data_AF-A0A382HRR6-F1
#
_entry.id   AF-A0A382HRR6-F1
#
_cell.length_a   1.000
_cell.length_b   1.000
_cell.length_c   1.000
_cell.angle_alpha   90.00
_cell.angle_beta   90.00
_cell.angle_gamma   90.00
#
_symmetry.space_group_name_H-M   'P 1'
#
loop_
_entity.id
_entity.type
_entity.pdbx_description
1 polymer ?
#
loop_
_entity_poly.entity_id
_entity_poly.type
_entity_poly.pdbx_seq_one_letter_code
_entity_poly.pdbx_strand_id
1 'polypeptide(L)'
;MKVLFLTKYDNLAASSRLRAYQYKNKMDPSRFEVDVKPLFSNFYLEQRFKAKQINFFYLVYLFIKRIFTLFNIRKYNVIII
;
A
#
# COMPACT_ATOMS: atom_id res chain seq x y z
N MET A 1 -13.05 -8.72 -11.43
CA MET A 1 -11.69 -8.30 -11.88
C MET A 1 -10.84 -7.96 -10.65
N LYS A 2 -9.65 -8.53 -10.54
CA LYS A 2 -8.73 -8.31 -9.41
C LYS A 2 -7.80 -7.14 -9.69
N VAL A 3 -7.80 -6.13 -8.83
CA VAL A 3 -7.02 -4.90 -8.97
C VAL A 3 -6.08 -4.75 -7.78
N LEU A 4 -4.81 -4.46 -8.03
CA LEU A 4 -3.80 -4.19 -7.01
C LEU A 4 -3.28 -2.75 -7.11
N PHE A 5 -3.44 -1.99 -6.03
CA PHE A 5 -2.79 -0.70 -5.85
C PHE A 5 -1.51 -0.85 -5.02
N LEU A 6 -0.38 -0.46 -5.59
CA LEU A 6 0.94 -0.45 -4.96
C LEU A 6 1.30 0.95 -4.47
N THR A 7 0.61 1.43 -3.43
CA THR A 7 0.84 2.79 -2.92
C THR A 7 2.19 2.94 -2.19
N LYS A 8 2.71 4.17 -2.13
CA LYS A 8 3.91 4.48 -1.33
C LYS A 8 3.60 4.47 0.17
N TYR A 9 2.46 5.03 0.53
CA TYR A 9 2.04 5.25 1.90
C TYR A 9 0.68 4.62 2.15
N ASP A 10 0.43 4.30 3.41
CA ASP A 10 -0.87 3.88 3.90
C ASP A 10 -1.80 5.09 4.11
N ASN A 11 -3.00 4.87 4.66
CA ASN A 11 -4.10 5.85 4.66
C ASN A 11 -3.87 7.13 5.50
N LEU A 12 -2.76 7.26 6.25
CA LEU A 12 -2.43 8.48 6.98
C LEU A 12 -1.76 9.58 6.12
N ALA A 13 -1.23 9.26 4.94
CA ALA A 13 -0.57 10.27 4.11
C ALA A 13 -1.55 10.95 3.15
N ALA A 14 -1.58 12.28 3.16
CA ALA A 14 -2.27 13.10 2.16
C ALA A 14 -1.49 13.12 0.82
N SER A 15 -1.50 11.99 0.11
CA SER A 15 -0.89 11.85 -1.21
C SER A 15 -1.95 11.57 -2.27
N SER A 16 -1.67 11.84 -3.55
CA SER A 16 -2.55 11.42 -4.65
C SER A 16 -2.86 9.92 -4.62
N ARG A 17 -1.96 9.11 -4.03
CA ARG A 17 -2.11 7.68 -3.83
C ARG A 17 -3.07 7.31 -2.69
N LEU A 18 -3.42 8.24 -1.79
CA LEU A 18 -4.53 8.08 -0.83
C LEU A 18 -5.85 7.83 -1.55
N ARG A 19 -6.02 8.38 -2.76
CA ARG A 19 -7.20 8.16 -3.59
C ARG A 19 -7.42 6.69 -3.90
N ALA A 20 -6.39 5.84 -3.88
CA ALA A 20 -6.56 4.40 -4.03
C ALA A 20 -7.50 3.82 -2.95
N TYR A 21 -7.38 4.27 -1.70
CA TYR A 21 -8.27 3.87 -0.60
C TYR A 21 -9.68 4.44 -0.79
N GLN A 22 -9.79 5.68 -1.22
CA GLN A 22 -11.08 6.34 -1.46
C GLN A 22 -11.83 5.70 -2.64
N TYR A 23 -11.13 5.37 -3.72
CA TYR A 23 -11.70 4.70 -4.89
C TYR A 23 -12.06 3.27 -4.58
N LYS A 24 -11.20 2.51 -3.86
CA LYS A 24 -11.54 1.17 -3.37
C LYS A 24 -12.91 1.16 -2.70
N ASN A 25 -13.18 2.12 -1.80
CA ASN A 25 -14.44 2.20 -1.07
C ASN A 25 -15.66 2.57 -1.94
N LYS A 26 -15.44 3.08 -3.15
CA LYS A 26 -16.49 3.47 -4.10
C LYS A 26 -16.65 2.50 -5.28
N MET A 27 -15.80 1.48 -5.38
CA MET A 27 -15.87 0.48 -6.45
C MET A 27 -16.91 -0.58 -6.13
N ASP A 28 -17.63 -1.03 -7.17
CA ASP A 28 -18.62 -2.10 -7.07
C ASP A 28 -17.94 -3.44 -6.68
N PRO A 29 -18.21 -3.98 -5.47
CA PRO A 29 -17.57 -5.19 -4.98
C PRO A 29 -17.99 -6.45 -5.74
N SER A 30 -19.12 -6.43 -6.46
CA SER A 30 -19.54 -7.55 -7.31
C SER A 30 -18.69 -7.66 -8.58
N ARG A 31 -18.07 -6.55 -9.01
CA ARG A 31 -17.27 -6.46 -10.24
C ARG A 31 -15.78 -6.39 -9.96
N PHE A 32 -15.37 -5.79 -8.85
CA PHE A 32 -13.97 -5.49 -8.54
C PHE A 32 -13.56 -6.03 -7.17
N GLU A 33 -12.50 -6.83 -7.15
CA GLU A 33 -11.79 -7.22 -5.94
C GLU A 33 -10.52 -6.36 -5.86
N VAL A 34 -10.49 -5.44 -4.90
CA VAL A 34 -9.47 -4.38 -4.85
C VAL A 34 -8.60 -4.51 -3.60
N ASP A 35 -7.31 -4.73 -3.85
CA ASP A 35 -6.28 -4.73 -2.82
C ASP A 35 -5.44 -3.45 -2.88
N VAL A 36 -5.12 -2.90 -1.71
CA VAL A 36 -4.17 -1.79 -1.56
C VAL A 36 -3.03 -2.26 -0.67
N LYS A 37 -1.79 -2.19 -1.19
CA LYS A 37 -0.58 -2.67 -0.52
C LYS A 37 0.47 -1.55 -0.41
N PRO A 38 0.45 -0.75 0.66
CA PRO A 38 1.41 0.33 0.86
C PRO A 38 2.83 -0.19 1.10
N LEU A 39 3.84 0.58 0.67
CA LEU A 39 5.25 0.29 0.97
C LEU A 39 5.57 0.68 2.41
N PHE A 40 5.24 1.91 2.78
CA PHE A 40 5.40 2.44 4.13
C PHE A 40 4.07 2.39 4.88
N SER A 41 4.08 1.76 6.04
CA SER A 41 2.93 1.63 6.93
C SER A 41 2.56 2.96 7.61
N ASN A 42 1.39 2.99 8.26
CA ASN A 42 1.04 4.07 9.18
C ASN A 42 2.05 4.22 10.32
N PHE A 43 2.57 3.13 10.87
CA PHE A 43 3.63 3.19 11.90
C PHE A 43 4.87 3.93 11.41
N TYR A 44 5.32 3.68 10.17
CA TYR A 44 6.43 4.42 9.57
C TYR A 44 6.14 5.92 9.54
N LEU A 45 4.94 6.30 9.09
CA LEU A 45 4.53 7.70 8.99
C LEU A 45 4.41 8.38 10.34
N GLU A 46 3.81 7.72 11.33
CA GLU A 46 3.70 8.25 12.68
C GLU A 46 5.06 8.51 13.31
N GLN A 47 6.03 7.60 13.12
CA GLN A 47 7.39 7.79 13.59
C GLN A 47 8.05 8.99 12.88
N ARG A 48 7.83 9.15 11.57
CA ARG A 48 8.31 10.32 10.81
C ARG A 48 7.67 11.63 11.30
N PHE A 49 6.37 11.66 11.52
CA PHE A 49 5.65 12.84 12.01
C PHE A 49 6.11 13.24 13.42
N LYS A 50 6.49 12.28 14.26
CA LYS A 50 7.06 12.51 15.58
C LYS A 50 8.57 12.79 15.57
N ALA A 51 9.18 12.97 14.39
CA ALA A 51 10.62 13.13 14.18
C ALA A 51 11.48 12.03 14.85
N LYS A 52 10.93 10.82 15.01
CA LYS A 52 11.63 9.68 15.61
C LYS A 52 12.45 8.94 14.56
N GLN A 53 13.56 8.37 15.01
CA GLN A 53 14.33 7.45 14.18
C GLN A 53 13.53 6.18 13.90
N ILE A 54 13.70 5.65 12.69
CA ILE A 54 13.10 4.40 12.27
C ILE A 54 14.19 3.34 12.29
N ASN A 55 13.88 2.20 12.88
CA ASN A 55 14.81 1.08 12.92
C ASN A 55 15.14 0.62 11.48
N PHE A 56 16.44 0.47 11.17
CA PHE A 56 16.91 -0.02 9.88
C PHE A 56 16.32 -1.39 9.51
N PHE A 57 16.23 -2.32 10.46
CA PHE A 57 15.61 -3.64 10.24
C PHE A 57 14.13 -3.54 9.88
N TYR A 58 13.43 -2.55 10.44
CA TYR A 58 12.04 -2.28 10.08
C TYR A 58 11.93 -1.79 8.64
N LEU A 59 12.84 -0.90 8.21
CA LEU A 59 12.87 -0.43 6.83
C LEU A 59 13.12 -1.59 5.85
N VAL A 60 14.11 -2.44 6.13
CA VAL A 60 14.40 -3.65 5.34
C VAL A 60 13.19 -4.57 5.28
N TYR A 61 12.53 -4.81 6.40
CA TYR A 61 11.31 -5.61 6.46
C TYR A 61 10.19 -5.09 5.53
N LEU A 62 9.99 -3.77 5.45
CA LEU A 62 8.98 -3.18 4.57
C LEU A 62 9.27 -3.46 3.08
N PHE A 63 10.54 -3.42 2.66
CA PHE A 63 10.94 -3.78 1.30
C PHE A 63 10.81 -5.28 1.03
N ILE A 64 11.20 -6.13 1.98
CA ILE A 64 11.01 -7.59 1.88
C ILE A 64 9.52 -7.92 1.72
N LYS A 65 8.65 -7.30 2.53
CA LYS A 65 7.19 -7.43 2.41
C LYS A 65 6.68 -7.03 1.03
N ARG A 66 7.24 -5.98 0.43
CA ARG A 66 6.89 -5.58 -0.95
C ARG A 66 7.32 -6.64 -1.95
N ILE A 67 8.51 -7.21 -1.84
CA ILE A 67 8.98 -8.30 -2.70
C ILE A 67 8.03 -9.51 -2.63
N PHE A 68 7.60 -9.92 -1.43
CA PHE A 68 6.58 -10.98 -1.27
C PHE A 68 5.22 -10.64 -1.90
N THR A 69 4.83 -9.36 -1.90
CA THR A 69 3.62 -8.90 -2.60
C THR A 69 3.79 -9.06 -4.12
N LEU A 70 4.98 -8.76 -4.66
CA LEU A 70 5.27 -8.87 -6.09
C LEU A 70 5.31 -10.33 -6.57
N PHE A 71 5.74 -11.29 -5.74
CA PHE A 71 5.65 -12.71 -6.11
C PHE A 71 4.20 -13.17 -6.35
N ASN A 72 3.24 -12.57 -5.64
CA ASN A 72 1.82 -12.87 -5.79
C ASN A 72 1.10 -11.97 -6.81
N ILE A 73 1.83 -11.21 -7.64
CA ILE A 73 1.22 -10.20 -8.52
C ILE A 73 0.43 -10.81 -9.69
N ARG A 74 0.81 -12.04 -10.11
CA ARG A 74 0.21 -12.74 -11.26
C ARG A 74 -1.29 -13.03 -11.09
N LYS A 75 -1.81 -13.01 -9.87
CA LYS A 75 -3.24 -13.22 -9.60
C LYS A 75 -4.10 -11.99 -9.89
N TYR A 76 -3.51 -10.83 -10.11
CA TYR A 76 -4.23 -9.58 -10.38
C TYR A 76 -4.33 -9.32 -11.88
N ASN A 77 -5.46 -8.79 -12.33
CA ASN A 77 -5.68 -8.41 -13.73
C ASN A 77 -5.10 -7.03 -14.02
N VAL A 78 -5.14 -6.11 -13.05
CA VAL A 78 -4.69 -4.73 -13.20
C VAL A 78 -3.82 -4.34 -12.00
N ILE A 79 -2.71 -3.66 -12.28
CA ILE A 79 -1.76 -3.16 -11.28
C ILE A 79 -1.63 -1.65 -11.46
N ILE A 80 -1.73 -0.89 -10.37
CA ILE A 80 -1.65 0.57 -10.35
C ILE A 80 -0.55 1.00 -9.35
N ILE A 81 0.35 1.90 -9.73
CA ILE A 81 1.58 2.29 -8.99
C ILE A 81 1.60 3.80 -8.67
#